data_AF-A0A1L7X488-F1
#
_entry.id   AF-A0A1L7X488-F1
#
_cell.length_a   1.000
_cell.length_b   1.000
_cell.length_c   1.000
_cell.angle_alpha   90.00
_cell.angle_beta   90.00
_cell.angle_gamma   90.00
#
_symmetry.space_group_name_H-M   'P 1'
#
loop_
_entity.id
_entity.type
_entity.pdbx_description
1 polymer ?
#
loop_
_entity_poly.entity_id
_entity_poly.type
_entity_poly.pdbx_seq_one_letter_code
_entity_poly.pdbx_strand_id
1 'polypeptide(L)'
;MSTLAAGKVDVRKRVWEPILKVARPDSRHNFDFSSFIADFEGSNRATERLIQLPAYISSEVLFFTSDNCLESLRLQALKDGKLVLITTYAIRRGFWVLDPQRIAPLPIMAMLRC
;
A
#
# COMPACT_ATOMS: atom_id res chain seq x y z
N MET A 1 -7.49 18.80 -31.63
CA MET A 1 -6.28 18.58 -30.79
C MET A 1 -6.75 17.95 -29.49
N SER A 2 -6.29 16.74 -29.14
CA SER A 2 -6.62 16.16 -27.83
C SER A 2 -5.90 16.95 -26.75
N THR A 3 -6.61 17.30 -25.68
CA THR A 3 -6.01 18.03 -24.56
C THR A 3 -5.07 17.10 -23.79
N LEU A 4 -4.05 17.66 -23.12
CA LEU A 4 -3.12 16.90 -22.27
C LEU A 4 -3.83 16.03 -21.23
N ALA A 5 -5.00 16.47 -20.75
CA ALA A 5 -5.86 15.71 -19.85
C ALA A 5 -6.44 14.45 -20.52
N ALA A 6 -6.92 14.56 -21.78
CA ALA A 6 -7.39 13.42 -22.55
C ALA A 6 -6.26 12.40 -22.82
N GLY A 7 -5.05 12.91 -23.14
CA GLY A 7 -3.87 12.05 -23.31
C GLY A 7 -3.51 11.25 -22.05
N LYS A 8 -3.61 11.84 -20.85
CA LYS A 8 -3.36 11.13 -19.58
C LYS A 8 -4.39 10.02 -19.30
N VAL A 9 -5.65 10.24 -19.66
CA VAL A 9 -6.72 9.24 -19.49
C VAL A 9 -6.48 8.03 -20.39
N ASP A 10 -6.11 8.27 -21.65
CA ASP A 10 -5.82 7.18 -22.60
C ASP A 10 -4.62 6.33 -22.17
N VAL A 11 -3.58 6.96 -21.62
CA VAL A 11 -2.42 6.23 -21.07
C VAL A 11 -2.82 5.36 -19.88
N ARG A 12 -3.65 5.87 -18.96
CA ARG A 12 -4.11 5.08 -17.80
C ARG A 12 -4.87 3.84 -18.23
N LYS A 13 -5.79 3.95 -19.19
CA LYS A 13 -6.53 2.80 -19.72
C LYS A 13 -5.61 1.72 -20.29
N ARG A 14 -4.61 2.14 -21.08
CA ARG A 14 -3.62 1.21 -21.66
C ARG A 14 -2.76 0.51 -20.60
N VAL A 15 -2.50 1.17 -19.46
CA VAL A 15 -1.73 0.59 -18.34
C VAL A 15 -2.60 -0.33 -17.48
N TRP A 16 -3.89 -0.05 -17.34
CA TRP A 16 -4.80 -0.86 -16.53
C TRP A 16 -5.04 -2.25 -17.09
N GLU A 17 -5.11 -2.41 -18.41
CA GLU A 17 -5.32 -3.70 -19.06
C GLU A 17 -4.26 -4.75 -18.68
N PRO A 18 -2.94 -4.46 -18.74
CA PRO A 18 -1.92 -5.36 -18.21
C PRO A 18 -2.03 -5.60 -16.70
N ILE A 19 -2.34 -4.56 -15.91
CA ILE A 19 -2.41 -4.66 -14.45
C ILE A 19 -3.53 -5.62 -14.02
N LEU A 20 -4.68 -5.61 -14.72
CA LEU A 20 -5.81 -6.50 -14.42
C LEU A 20 -5.41 -7.99 -14.40
N LYS A 21 -4.38 -8.39 -15.16
CA LYS A 21 -3.93 -9.78 -15.24
C LYS A 21 -3.24 -10.28 -13.96
N VAL A 22 -2.73 -9.37 -13.14
CA VAL A 22 -1.96 -9.68 -11.92
C VAL A 22 -2.55 -9.05 -10.67
N ALA A 23 -3.49 -8.11 -10.81
CA ALA A 23 -4.06 -7.37 -9.70
C ALA A 23 -4.91 -8.27 -8.80
N ARG A 24 -4.89 -7.96 -7.50
CA ARG A 24 -5.82 -8.49 -6.53
C ARG A 24 -6.96 -7.48 -6.32
N PRO A 25 -8.21 -7.95 -6.21
CA PRO A 25 -9.35 -7.06 -6.05
C PRO A 25 -9.32 -6.38 -4.69
N ASP A 26 -9.77 -5.14 -4.65
CA ASP A 26 -10.07 -4.45 -3.39
C ASP A 26 -11.44 -4.83 -2.85
N SER A 27 -11.56 -4.90 -1.52
CA SER A 27 -12.80 -5.24 -0.84
C SER A 27 -13.96 -4.27 -1.10
N ARG A 28 -13.68 -2.99 -1.40
CA ARG A 28 -14.69 -1.94 -1.60
C ARG A 28 -14.90 -1.61 -3.06
N HIS A 29 -13.81 -1.59 -3.83
CA HIS A 29 -13.78 -1.10 -5.22
C HIS A 29 -13.52 -2.19 -6.26
N ASN A 30 -13.29 -3.44 -5.84
CA ASN A 30 -12.98 -4.57 -6.71
C ASN A 30 -11.81 -4.27 -7.67
N PHE A 31 -12.05 -4.14 -8.97
CA PHE A 31 -11.04 -3.80 -9.99
C PHE A 31 -11.16 -2.35 -10.52
N ASP A 32 -11.88 -1.47 -9.83
CA ASP A 32 -11.96 -0.06 -10.20
C ASP A 32 -10.67 0.70 -9.81
N PHE A 33 -9.64 0.57 -10.65
CA PHE A 33 -8.34 1.23 -10.46
C PHE A 33 -8.38 2.76 -10.58
N SER A 34 -9.54 3.35 -10.90
CA SER A 34 -9.72 4.80 -10.80
C SER A 34 -9.87 5.27 -9.34
N SER A 35 -10.24 4.34 -8.45
CA SER A 35 -10.56 4.63 -7.05
C SER A 35 -9.44 4.27 -6.07
N PHE A 36 -8.48 3.41 -6.44
CA PHE A 36 -7.40 2.93 -5.56
C PHE A 36 -6.21 2.37 -6.35
N ILE A 37 -5.09 2.13 -5.65
CA ILE A 37 -3.94 1.39 -6.18
C ILE A 37 -4.00 -0.04 -5.65
N ALA A 38 -4.12 -1.00 -6.57
CA ALA A 38 -4.31 -2.41 -6.25
C ALA A 38 -3.04 -3.09 -5.74
N ASP A 39 -3.25 -4.10 -4.90
CA ASP A 39 -2.23 -5.13 -4.67
C ASP A 39 -2.14 -6.04 -5.90
N PHE A 40 -1.09 -6.85 -5.98
CA PHE A 40 -0.80 -7.69 -7.15
C PHE A 40 -0.11 -9.00 -6.79
N GLU A 41 -0.19 -9.98 -7.67
CA GLU A 41 0.52 -11.24 -7.55
C GLU A 41 2.04 -11.03 -7.50
N GLY A 42 2.68 -11.52 -6.44
CA GLY A 42 4.11 -11.34 -6.21
C GLY A 42 4.49 -10.08 -5.41
N SER A 43 3.52 -9.36 -4.85
CA SER A 43 3.80 -8.19 -3.98
C SER A 43 4.62 -8.52 -2.73
N ASN A 44 4.57 -9.76 -2.24
CA ASN A 44 5.45 -10.27 -1.20
C ASN A 44 6.94 -10.21 -1.63
N ARG A 45 7.26 -10.64 -2.85
CA ARG A 45 8.63 -10.56 -3.39
C ARG A 45 9.08 -9.11 -3.60
N ALA A 46 8.15 -8.22 -3.94
CA ALA A 46 8.44 -6.79 -4.01
C ALA A 46 8.78 -6.24 -2.62
N THR A 47 8.03 -6.64 -1.60
CA THR A 47 8.29 -6.30 -0.19
C THR A 47 9.68 -6.81 0.24
N GLU A 48 9.99 -8.09 -0.02
CA GLU A 48 11.29 -8.69 0.28
C GLU A 48 12.45 -7.91 -0.34
N ARG A 49 12.32 -7.44 -1.58
CA ARG A 49 13.34 -6.62 -2.23
C ARG A 49 13.47 -5.23 -1.61
N LEU A 50 12.35 -4.59 -1.28
CA LEU A 50 12.33 -3.25 -0.72
C LEU A 50 13.01 -3.19 0.66
N ILE A 51 12.80 -4.21 1.50
CA ILE A 51 13.40 -4.23 2.84
C ILE A 51 14.91 -4.46 2.85
N GLN A 52 15.48 -4.94 1.73
CA GLN A 52 16.93 -5.09 1.57
C GLN A 52 17.61 -3.80 1.09
N LEU A 53 16.85 -2.77 0.73
CA LEU A 53 17.43 -1.50 0.29
C LEU A 53 18.18 -0.83 1.45
N PRO A 54 19.40 -0.30 1.24
CA PRO A 54 20.12 0.43 2.27
C PRO A 54 19.29 1.58 2.86
N ALA A 55 18.51 2.27 2.04
CA ALA A 55 17.62 3.34 2.46
C ALA A 55 16.51 2.86 3.41
N TYR A 56 15.98 1.65 3.21
CA TYR A 56 15.01 1.06 4.15
C TYR A 56 15.70 0.70 5.47
N ILE A 57 16.85 0.02 5.38
CA ILE A 57 17.60 -0.47 6.54
C ILE A 57 17.99 0.70 7.45
N SER A 58 18.56 1.78 6.89
CA SER A 58 19.03 2.94 7.65
C SER A 58 17.94 3.88 8.14
N SER A 59 16.69 3.74 7.66
CA SER A 59 15.59 4.64 8.04
C SER A 59 14.92 4.19 9.34
N GLU A 60 14.79 5.11 10.29
CA GLU A 60 13.99 4.92 11.52
C GLU A 60 12.52 5.29 11.30
N VAL A 61 12.25 6.23 10.38
CA VAL A 61 10.91 6.73 10.06
C VAL A 61 10.64 6.52 8.58
N LEU A 62 9.48 5.93 8.25
CA LEU A 62 9.06 5.65 6.88
C LEU A 62 7.71 6.26 6.58
N PHE A 63 7.57 6.84 5.39
CA PHE A 63 6.32 7.34 4.87
C PHE A 63 5.69 6.34 3.88
N PHE A 64 4.40 6.05 4.08
CA PHE A 64 3.61 5.20 3.19
C PHE A 64 2.29 5.87 2.79
N THR A 65 1.84 5.61 1.57
CA THR A 65 0.46 5.92 1.17
C THR A 65 -0.50 4.85 1.69
N SER A 66 -1.81 5.06 1.54
CA SER A 66 -2.86 4.09 1.91
C SER A 66 -3.08 2.99 0.88
N ASP A 67 -2.14 2.77 -0.03
CA ASP A 67 -2.31 1.86 -1.17
C ASP A 67 -2.27 0.39 -0.73
N ASN A 68 -3.00 -0.47 -1.44
CA ASN A 68 -3.14 -1.88 -1.05
C ASN A 68 -1.82 -2.64 -1.26
N CYS A 69 -1.08 -2.36 -2.34
CA CYS A 69 0.21 -2.98 -2.62
C CYS A 69 1.30 -2.73 -1.56
N LEU A 70 1.10 -1.78 -0.66
CA LEU A 70 2.04 -1.43 0.41
C LEU A 70 1.67 -2.04 1.75
N GLU A 71 0.57 -2.79 1.86
CA GLU A 71 0.08 -3.34 3.12
C GLU A 71 1.11 -4.22 3.83
N SER A 72 1.65 -5.20 3.11
CA SER A 72 2.68 -6.10 3.64
C SER A 72 3.95 -5.35 4.06
N LEU A 73 4.36 -4.32 3.31
CA LEU A 73 5.53 -3.52 3.62
C LEU A 73 5.33 -2.63 4.86
N ARG A 74 4.13 -2.05 5.03
CA ARG A 74 3.77 -1.33 6.26
C ARG A 74 3.82 -2.24 7.48
N LEU A 75 3.27 -3.45 7.37
CA LEU A 75 3.34 -4.45 8.44
C LEU A 75 4.79 -4.82 8.75
N GLN A 76 5.62 -5.05 7.72
CA GLN A 76 7.03 -5.38 7.91
C GLN A 76 7.79 -4.22 8.58
N ALA A 77 7.56 -2.97 8.18
CA ALA A 77 8.17 -1.81 8.81
C ALA A 77 7.84 -1.71 10.31
N LEU A 78 6.58 -1.97 10.68
CA LEU A 78 6.18 -2.01 12.09
C LEU A 78 6.85 -3.16 12.85
N LYS A 79 6.96 -4.34 12.24
CA LYS A 79 7.68 -5.50 12.84
C LYS A 79 9.17 -5.21 13.03
N ASP A 80 9.76 -4.46 12.12
CA ASP A 80 11.17 -4.03 12.19
C ASP A 80 11.37 -2.87 13.18
N GLY A 81 10.32 -2.45 13.92
CA GLY A 81 10.41 -1.41 14.95
C GLY A 81 10.46 0.01 14.40
N LYS A 82 10.15 0.22 13.12
CA LYS A 82 10.22 1.54 12.48
C LYS A 82 8.95 2.36 12.75
N LEU A 83 9.10 3.68 12.88
CA LEU A 83 7.99 4.61 12.96
C LEU A 83 7.35 4.77 11.58
N VAL A 84 6.04 4.55 11.48
CA VAL A 84 5.33 4.60 10.19
C VAL A 84 4.42 5.83 10.14
N LEU A 85 4.68 6.73 9.20
CA LEU A 85 3.78 7.81 8.81
C LEU A 85 2.94 7.36 7.62
N ILE A 86 1.62 7.32 7.75
CA ILE A 86 0.72 6.86 6.69
C ILE A 86 -0.33 7.92 6.34
N THR A 87 -0.61 8.12 5.05
CA THR A 87 -1.82 8.87 4.63
C THR A 87 -3.07 8.03 4.81
N THR A 88 -4.20 8.66 5.05
CA THR A 88 -5.51 8.01 4.91
C THR A 88 -6.00 8.01 3.46
N TYR A 89 -7.03 7.22 3.15
CA TYR A 89 -7.62 7.16 1.81
C TYR A 89 -7.96 8.55 1.25
N ALA A 90 -7.39 8.88 0.08
CA ALA A 90 -7.47 10.19 -0.55
C ALA A 90 -7.09 11.37 0.39
N ILE A 91 -6.29 11.10 1.42
CA ILE A 91 -5.84 12.03 2.47
C ILE A 91 -7.02 12.69 3.22
N ARG A 92 -8.24 12.12 3.12
CA ARG A 92 -9.46 12.73 3.67
C ARG A 92 -9.42 12.97 5.19
N ARG A 93 -8.65 12.16 5.91
CA ARG A 93 -8.45 12.26 7.36
C ARG A 93 -6.98 12.55 7.70
N GLY A 94 -6.23 13.14 6.76
CA GLY A 94 -4.83 13.51 6.93
C GLY A 94 -3.91 12.29 7.09
N PHE A 95 -2.93 12.45 7.98
CA PHE A 95 -1.84 11.53 8.23
C PHE A 95 -1.96 10.90 9.62
N TRP A 96 -1.47 9.67 9.74
CA TRP A 96 -1.41 8.92 10.99
C TRP A 96 0.03 8.53 11.25
N VAL A 97 0.44 8.62 12.52
CA VAL A 97 1.72 8.08 12.97
C VAL A 97 1.43 6.78 13.72
N LEU A 98 2.02 5.70 13.24
CA LEU A 98 1.96 4.37 13.84
C LEU A 98 3.32 4.09 14.48
N ASP A 99 3.32 4.09 15.81
CA ASP A 99 4.47 3.77 16.63
C ASP A 99 4.31 2.33 17.15
N PRO A 100 5.18 1.39 16.76
CA PRO A 100 5.06 -0.01 17.19
C PRO A 100 5.17 -0.16 18.72
N GLN A 101 5.80 0.78 19.44
CA GLN A 101 5.88 0.74 20.90
C GLN A 101 4.55 1.08 21.58
N ARG A 102 3.65 1.76 20.87
CA ARG A 102 2.32 2.17 21.36
C ARG A 102 1.19 1.25 20.88
N ILE A 103 1.52 0.28 20.04
CA ILE A 103 0.56 -0.70 19.50
C ILE A 103 0.75 -1.99 20.28
N ALA A 104 -0.21 -2.33 21.15
CA ALA A 104 -0.15 -3.59 21.87
C ALA A 104 -0.18 -4.77 20.87
N PRO A 105 0.67 -5.81 21.06
CA PRO A 105 0.55 -7.03 20.26
C PRO A 105 -0.81 -7.67 20.55
N LEU A 106 -1.63 -7.83 19.51
CA LEU A 106 -2.88 -8.56 19.63
C LEU A 106 -2.57 -10.03 20.01
N PRO A 107 -3.18 -10.59 21.07
CA PRO A 107 -3.15 -12.02 21.26
C PRO A 107 -3.89 -12.67 20.08
N ILE A 108 -3.14 -13.48 19.31
CA ILE A 108 -3.58 -14.16 18.06
C ILE A 108 -4.92 -14.93 18.24
N MET A 109 -5.30 -15.28 19.46
CA MET A 109 -6.56 -15.98 19.77
C MET A 109 -7.83 -15.14 19.62
N ALA A 110 -7.75 -13.80 19.51
CA ALA A 110 -8.92 -12.93 19.45
C ALA A 110 -9.53 -12.76 18.04
N MET A 111 -8.86 -13.18 16.97
CA MET A 111 -9.31 -12.95 15.58
C MET A 111 -10.01 -14.14 14.91
N LEU A 112 -10.14 -15.30 15.58
CA LEU A 112 -10.84 -16.50 15.04
C LEU A 112 -12.34 -16.56 15.42
N ARG A 113 -12.95 -15.44 15.80
CA ARG A 113 -14.41 -15.34 15.99
C ARG A 113 -14.96 -14.18 15.17
N CYS A 114 -15.25 -14.46 13.90
CA CYS A 114 -16.33 -13.90 13.08
C CYS A 114 -16.41 -14.72 11.80
#